data_AF-A0A2H0I978-F1
#
_entry.id   AF-A0A2H0I978-F1
#
_cell.length_a   1.000
_cell.length_b   1.000
_cell.length_c   1.000
_cell.angle_alpha   90.00
_cell.angle_beta   90.00
_cell.angle_gamma   90.00
#
_symmetry.space_group_name_H-M   'P 1'
#
loop_
_entity.id
_entity.type
_entity.pdbx_description
1 polymer ?
#
loop_
_entity_poly.entity_id
_entity_poly.type
_entity_poly.pdbx_seq_one_letter_code
_entity_poly.pdbx_strand_id
1 'polypeptide(L)'
;MQVFLSLIYVCLAGVFNGSFALPTKKIRHWRFENIWLNYAFWAFLIFPWLFMFIVSPESYAVYHHASTEAITIMFIGGLLFGIGQVCFANALNMIGLGLGFLINIGLGTGLGFLMPLIVLHPEKIFTTAGLLTLLGTLFIIIGLIYAFFAGKFRDQKIQKQKEASGHFQLGVLLAIIAGVFSAGQNFTFAATASMQQDALASGINTFSAANVIWPGFLLASFLPYAVYMIILHIRHQSFVNYKPVHIIRYTPLAIIMGVFWYFSLMIYSKASLMIGTLGPVIAWPLFMVMIILSANFWSFQSGEWREAGKRAYHLKIRGVFCLVLAFIILAIGVGCH
;
A
#
# COMPACT_ATOMS: atom_id res chain seq x y z
N MET A 1 6.38 16.18 21.65
CA MET A 1 5.50 16.80 20.62
C MET A 1 5.67 16.17 19.23
N GLN A 2 6.89 15.99 18.73
CA GLN A 2 7.13 15.40 17.39
C GLN A 2 6.64 13.94 17.24
N VAL A 3 6.85 13.07 18.24
CA VAL A 3 6.35 11.68 18.26
C VAL A 3 4.83 11.61 18.15
N PHE A 4 4.11 12.45 18.89
CA PHE A 4 2.65 12.47 18.85
C PHE A 4 2.13 12.91 17.47
N LEU A 5 2.76 13.94 16.88
CA LEU A 5 2.40 14.42 15.54
C LEU A 5 2.70 13.38 14.46
N SER A 6 3.82 12.66 14.54
CA SER A 6 4.14 11.61 13.56
C SER A 6 3.11 10.47 13.62
N LEU A 7 2.67 10.07 14.82
CA LEU A 7 1.58 9.10 14.97
C LEU A 7 0.26 9.57 14.36
N ILE A 8 -0.11 10.84 14.54
CA ILE A 8 -1.29 11.42 13.89
C ILE A 8 -1.17 11.33 12.37
N TYR A 9 -0.02 11.70 11.81
CA TYR A 9 0.20 11.60 10.37
C TYR A 9 0.12 10.15 9.88
N VAL A 10 0.76 9.18 10.55
CA VAL A 10 0.65 7.76 10.15
C VAL A 10 -0.80 7.26 10.21
N CYS A 11 -1.56 7.66 11.23
CA CYS A 11 -2.98 7.32 11.33
C CYS A 11 -3.77 7.89 10.16
N LEU A 12 -3.62 9.18 9.87
CA LEU A 12 -4.30 9.84 8.75
C LEU A 12 -3.93 9.20 7.42
N ALA A 13 -2.64 8.93 7.19
CA ALA A 13 -2.16 8.22 6.01
C ALA A 13 -2.89 6.87 5.88
N GLY A 14 -2.89 6.05 6.93
CA GLY A 14 -3.53 4.74 6.90
C GLY A 14 -5.04 4.79 6.70
N VAL A 15 -5.71 5.82 7.22
CA VAL A 15 -7.14 6.06 6.97
C VAL A 15 -7.40 6.40 5.50
N PHE A 16 -6.66 7.33 4.91
CA PHE A 16 -6.81 7.67 3.49
C PHE A 16 -6.53 6.46 2.61
N ASN A 17 -5.44 5.74 2.88
CA ASN A 17 -5.07 4.55 2.11
C ASN A 17 -6.11 3.44 2.28
N GLY A 18 -6.47 3.03 3.49
CA GLY A 18 -7.49 1.98 3.70
C GLY A 18 -8.88 2.34 3.16
N SER A 19 -9.13 3.61 2.83
CA SER A 19 -10.36 4.11 2.21
C SER A 19 -10.29 4.22 0.67
N PHE A 20 -9.11 4.15 0.06
CA PHE A 20 -8.92 4.51 -1.35
C PHE A 20 -9.78 3.67 -2.30
N ALA A 21 -10.02 2.40 -1.96
CA ALA A 21 -10.79 1.48 -2.80
C ALA A 21 -12.32 1.60 -2.59
N LEU A 22 -12.79 2.37 -1.60
CA LEU A 22 -14.23 2.50 -1.30
C LEU A 22 -15.09 2.97 -2.50
N PRO A 23 -14.66 3.95 -3.32
CA PRO A 23 -15.44 4.41 -4.47
C PRO A 23 -15.75 3.32 -5.51
N THR A 24 -14.95 2.24 -5.57
CA THR A 24 -15.18 1.12 -6.50
C THR A 24 -16.57 0.51 -6.36
N LYS A 25 -17.13 0.49 -5.13
CA LYS A 25 -18.49 -0.02 -4.86
C LYS A 25 -19.59 0.77 -5.57
N LYS A 26 -19.31 2.02 -5.99
CA LYS A 26 -20.24 2.90 -6.71
C LYS A 26 -20.06 2.83 -8.23
N ILE A 27 -18.99 2.19 -8.71
CA ILE A 27 -18.69 2.06 -10.14
C ILE A 27 -19.22 0.71 -10.66
N ARG A 28 -20.38 0.73 -11.34
CA ARG A 28 -21.09 -0.51 -11.72
C ARG A 28 -20.87 -0.99 -13.15
N HIS A 29 -20.61 -0.08 -14.10
CA HIS A 29 -20.53 -0.44 -15.53
C HIS A 29 -19.11 -0.50 -16.10
N TRP A 30 -18.13 -0.08 -15.31
CA TRP A 30 -16.72 -0.28 -15.67
C TRP A 30 -16.27 -1.63 -15.16
N ARG A 31 -15.55 -2.37 -16.02
CA ARG A 31 -14.86 -3.59 -15.62
C ARG A 31 -13.63 -3.25 -14.79
N PHE A 32 -12.99 -4.28 -14.27
CA PHE A 32 -11.78 -4.16 -13.46
C PHE A 32 -10.73 -3.27 -14.16
N GLU A 33 -10.35 -3.58 -15.38
CA GLU A 33 -9.36 -2.82 -16.14
C GLU A 33 -9.79 -1.37 -16.41
N ASN A 34 -11.09 -1.10 -16.58
CA ASN A 34 -11.60 0.26 -16.75
C ASN A 34 -11.35 1.12 -15.49
N ILE A 35 -11.67 0.57 -14.31
CA ILE A 35 -11.53 1.25 -13.03
C ILE A 35 -10.06 1.46 -12.71
N TRP A 36 -9.27 0.39 -12.78
CA TRP A 36 -7.91 0.37 -12.27
C TRP A 36 -6.91 1.06 -13.20
N LEU A 37 -7.14 1.08 -14.52
CA LEU A 37 -6.33 1.91 -15.44
C LEU A 37 -6.57 3.40 -15.19
N ASN A 38 -7.84 3.83 -15.04
CA ASN A 38 -8.14 5.23 -14.71
C ASN A 38 -7.54 5.62 -13.36
N TYR A 39 -7.71 4.78 -12.34
CA TYR A 39 -7.08 5.00 -11.04
C TYR A 39 -5.55 5.14 -11.16
N ALA A 40 -4.87 4.21 -11.85
CA ALA A 40 -3.42 4.23 -11.98
C ALA A 40 -2.92 5.45 -12.76
N PHE A 41 -3.65 5.88 -13.80
CA PHE A 41 -3.35 7.11 -14.52
C PHE A 41 -3.29 8.32 -13.57
N TRP A 42 -4.29 8.47 -12.70
CA TRP A 42 -4.30 9.57 -11.73
C TRP A 42 -3.29 9.37 -10.59
N ALA A 43 -3.27 8.20 -9.97
CA ALA A 43 -2.50 7.90 -8.78
C ALA A 43 -0.99 7.79 -9.04
N PHE A 44 -0.58 7.17 -10.15
CA PHE A 44 0.82 6.87 -10.42
C PHE A 44 1.45 7.87 -11.40
N LEU A 45 0.69 8.39 -12.35
CA LEU A 45 1.22 9.28 -13.37
C LEU A 45 0.89 10.77 -13.12
N ILE A 46 -0.37 11.13 -12.90
CA ILE A 46 -0.72 12.57 -12.83
C ILE A 46 -0.40 13.19 -11.47
N PHE A 47 -0.94 12.67 -10.37
CA PHE A 47 -0.81 13.33 -9.06
C PHE A 47 0.62 13.48 -8.54
N PRO A 48 1.53 12.50 -8.71
CA PRO A 48 2.91 12.67 -8.23
C PRO A 48 3.62 13.84 -8.90
N TRP A 49 3.49 13.94 -10.22
CA TRP A 49 4.11 15.00 -11.01
C TRP A 49 3.41 16.33 -10.79
N LEU A 50 2.07 16.35 -10.73
CA LEU A 50 1.30 17.55 -10.43
C LEU A 50 1.67 18.11 -9.05
N PHE A 51 1.79 17.24 -8.04
CA PHE A 51 2.22 17.64 -6.71
C PHE A 51 3.62 18.27 -6.73
N MET A 52 4.57 17.65 -7.42
CA MET A 52 5.92 18.19 -7.55
C MET A 52 5.90 19.58 -8.21
N PHE A 53 5.26 19.72 -9.37
CA PHE A 53 5.26 20.98 -10.12
C PHE A 53 4.45 22.11 -9.45
N ILE A 54 3.46 21.80 -8.62
CA ILE A 54 2.68 22.83 -7.92
C ILE A 54 3.32 23.20 -6.58
N VAL A 55 3.76 22.20 -5.80
CA VAL A 55 4.15 22.42 -4.41
C VAL A 55 5.65 22.71 -4.26
N SER A 56 6.50 22.11 -5.08
CA SER A 56 7.93 22.40 -5.08
C SER A 56 8.56 22.06 -6.42
N PRO A 57 8.44 22.96 -7.42
CA PRO A 57 9.09 22.81 -8.72
C PRO A 57 10.60 22.54 -8.61
N GLU A 58 11.24 23.19 -7.63
CA GLU A 58 12.67 23.04 -7.31
C GLU A 58 13.06 21.59 -6.98
N SER A 59 12.11 20.75 -6.54
CA SER A 59 12.35 19.31 -6.29
C SER A 59 12.72 18.53 -7.55
N TYR A 60 12.44 19.08 -8.73
CA TYR A 60 12.90 18.49 -9.99
C TYR A 60 14.43 18.50 -10.11
N ALA A 61 15.11 19.53 -9.58
CA ALA A 61 16.57 19.64 -9.61
C ALA A 61 17.26 18.51 -8.83
N VAL A 62 16.58 17.87 -7.88
CA VAL A 62 17.11 16.73 -7.13
C VAL A 62 17.39 15.55 -8.06
N TYR A 63 16.60 15.34 -9.10
CA TYR A 63 16.81 14.26 -10.06
C TYR A 63 18.09 14.43 -10.88
N HIS A 64 18.55 15.67 -11.08
CA HIS A 64 19.77 15.97 -11.81
C HIS A 64 21.03 15.78 -10.97
N HIS A 65 20.92 15.94 -9.65
CA HIS A 65 22.05 15.81 -8.72
C HIS A 65 22.10 14.45 -8.02
N ALA A 66 20.99 13.70 -8.01
CA ALA A 66 20.91 12.38 -7.42
C ALA A 66 21.92 11.42 -8.06
N SER A 67 22.51 10.56 -7.23
CA SER A 67 23.44 9.54 -7.71
C SER A 67 22.75 8.57 -8.67
N THR A 68 23.52 8.05 -9.65
CA THR A 68 23.04 7.02 -10.58
C THR A 68 22.49 5.81 -9.85
N GLU A 69 23.08 5.45 -8.71
CA GLU A 69 22.60 4.37 -7.84
C GLU A 69 21.19 4.66 -7.31
N ALA A 70 20.95 5.85 -6.73
CA ALA A 70 19.64 6.20 -6.19
C ALA A 70 18.54 6.22 -7.26
N ILE A 71 18.84 6.79 -8.44
CA ILE A 71 17.92 6.79 -9.57
C ILE A 71 17.63 5.35 -10.05
N THR A 72 18.65 4.49 -10.10
CA THR A 72 18.49 3.09 -10.51
C THR A 72 17.64 2.32 -9.52
N ILE A 73 17.90 2.44 -8.21
CA ILE A 73 17.11 1.80 -7.15
C ILE A 73 15.65 2.28 -7.19
N MET A 74 15.42 3.59 -7.34
CA MET A 74 14.08 4.17 -7.46
C MET A 74 13.33 3.60 -8.67
N PHE A 75 13.96 3.57 -9.85
CA PHE A 75 13.30 3.16 -11.08
C PHE A 75 13.04 1.65 -11.12
N ILE A 76 14.02 0.82 -10.74
CA ILE A 76 13.86 -0.64 -10.65
C ILE A 76 12.83 -0.99 -9.58
N GLY A 77 12.91 -0.37 -8.40
CA GLY A 77 11.93 -0.57 -7.33
C GLY A 77 10.51 -0.23 -7.79
N GLY A 78 10.36 0.87 -8.54
CA GLY A 78 9.09 1.26 -9.14
C GLY A 78 8.58 0.23 -10.15
N LEU A 79 9.42 -0.24 -11.07
CA LEU A 79 9.07 -1.30 -12.04
C LEU A 79 8.62 -2.58 -11.33
N LEU A 80 9.38 -3.06 -10.35
CA LEU A 80 9.07 -4.26 -9.59
C LEU A 80 7.75 -4.11 -8.84
N PHE A 81 7.51 -2.97 -8.20
CA PHE A 81 6.22 -2.67 -7.58
C PHE A 81 5.07 -2.73 -8.58
N GLY A 82 5.23 -2.10 -9.75
CA GLY A 82 4.23 -2.14 -10.83
C GLY A 82 3.91 -3.57 -11.31
N ILE A 83 4.93 -4.41 -11.47
CA ILE A 83 4.76 -5.85 -11.76
C ILE A 83 4.03 -6.55 -10.62
N GLY A 84 4.39 -6.23 -9.37
CA GLY A 84 3.73 -6.78 -8.18
C GLY A 84 2.24 -6.48 -8.15
N GLN A 85 1.85 -5.26 -8.54
CA GLN A 85 0.45 -4.86 -8.63
C GLN A 85 -0.31 -5.62 -9.74
N VAL A 86 0.35 -5.97 -10.84
CA VAL A 86 -0.20 -6.85 -11.88
C VAL A 86 -0.38 -8.28 -11.34
N CYS A 87 0.65 -8.84 -10.69
CA CYS A 87 0.57 -10.16 -10.06
C CYS A 87 -0.57 -10.21 -9.03
N PHE A 88 -0.72 -9.13 -8.24
CA PHE A 88 -1.78 -9.02 -7.25
C PHE A 88 -3.16 -9.07 -7.88
N ALA A 89 -3.41 -8.27 -8.92
CA ALA A 89 -4.69 -8.28 -9.65
C ALA A 89 -5.06 -9.68 -10.15
N ASN A 90 -4.09 -10.43 -10.69
CA ASN A 90 -4.30 -11.81 -11.14
C ASN A 90 -4.56 -12.77 -9.98
N ALA A 91 -3.80 -12.64 -8.89
CA ALA A 91 -3.98 -13.45 -7.69
C ALA A 91 -5.39 -13.30 -7.11
N LEU A 92 -5.92 -12.08 -7.02
CA LEU A 92 -7.28 -11.83 -6.52
C LEU A 92 -8.35 -12.59 -7.34
N ASN A 93 -8.17 -12.66 -8.66
CA ASN A 93 -9.07 -13.40 -9.54
C ASN A 93 -8.98 -14.92 -9.27
N MET A 94 -7.77 -15.45 -9.13
CA MET A 94 -7.52 -16.90 -8.98
C MET A 94 -7.85 -17.45 -7.59
N ILE A 95 -7.40 -16.80 -6.52
CA ILE A 95 -7.49 -17.33 -5.15
C ILE A 95 -8.47 -16.56 -4.25
N GLY A 96 -9.09 -15.50 -4.78
CA GLY A 96 -10.06 -14.68 -4.07
C GLY A 96 -9.44 -13.59 -3.20
N LEU A 97 -10.29 -12.64 -2.81
CA LEU A 97 -9.88 -11.45 -2.05
C LEU A 97 -9.27 -11.84 -0.70
N GLY A 98 -9.89 -12.73 0.06
CA GLY A 98 -9.42 -13.11 1.40
C GLY A 98 -7.98 -13.63 1.43
N LEU A 99 -7.68 -14.67 0.65
CA LEU A 99 -6.34 -15.27 0.65
C LEU A 99 -5.31 -14.37 -0.06
N GLY A 100 -5.69 -13.75 -1.19
CA GLY A 100 -4.79 -12.86 -1.94
C GLY A 100 -4.32 -11.66 -1.11
N PHE A 101 -5.25 -10.98 -0.42
CA PHE A 101 -4.90 -9.88 0.47
C PHE A 101 -4.09 -10.33 1.68
N LEU A 102 -4.39 -11.50 2.29
CA LEU A 102 -3.61 -12.04 3.41
C LEU A 102 -2.12 -12.18 3.02
N ILE A 103 -1.85 -12.86 1.90
CA ILE A 103 -0.48 -13.12 1.47
C ILE A 103 0.22 -11.81 1.09
N ASN A 104 -0.42 -10.98 0.27
CA ASN A 104 0.18 -9.74 -0.22
C ASN A 104 0.45 -8.74 0.92
N ILE A 105 -0.56 -8.42 1.73
CA ILE A 105 -0.42 -7.46 2.84
C ILE A 105 0.47 -8.04 3.94
N GLY A 106 0.38 -9.35 4.23
CA GLY A 106 1.22 -9.99 5.24
C GLY A 106 2.70 -9.90 4.90
N LEU A 107 3.09 -10.28 3.68
CA LEU A 107 4.47 -10.17 3.21
C LEU A 107 4.88 -8.70 3.05
N GLY A 108 4.02 -7.86 2.47
CA GLY A 108 4.27 -6.43 2.30
C GLY A 108 4.52 -5.71 3.62
N THR A 109 3.77 -6.07 4.66
CA THR A 109 3.94 -5.53 6.02
C THR A 109 5.22 -6.06 6.66
N GLY A 110 5.41 -7.38 6.67
CA GLY A 110 6.54 -8.01 7.34
C GLY A 110 7.88 -7.67 6.68
N LEU A 111 8.03 -7.98 5.40
CA LEU A 111 9.27 -7.73 4.68
C LEU A 111 9.53 -6.23 4.46
N GLY A 112 8.48 -5.41 4.36
CA GLY A 112 8.61 -3.99 4.06
C GLY A 112 9.39 -3.20 5.12
N PHE A 113 9.32 -3.60 6.40
CA PHE A 113 10.15 -3.01 7.45
C PHE A 113 11.40 -3.84 7.76
N LEU A 114 11.31 -5.17 7.68
CA LEU A 114 12.43 -6.08 7.98
C LEU A 114 13.60 -5.86 7.01
N MET A 115 13.32 -5.63 5.73
CA MET A 115 14.37 -5.41 4.73
C MET A 115 15.20 -4.16 5.04
N PRO A 116 14.61 -2.96 5.23
CA PRO A 116 15.36 -1.80 5.72
C PRO A 116 16.08 -2.06 7.04
N LEU A 117 15.45 -2.73 8.00
CA LEU A 117 16.05 -2.98 9.31
C LEU A 117 17.29 -3.87 9.21
N ILE A 118 17.26 -4.94 8.44
CA ILE A 118 18.37 -5.90 8.35
C ILE A 118 19.48 -5.39 7.43
N VAL A 119 19.12 -4.73 6.32
CA VAL A 119 20.08 -4.32 5.29
C VAL A 119 20.69 -2.96 5.59
N LEU A 120 19.89 -2.00 6.08
CA LEU A 120 20.33 -0.60 6.25
C LEU A 120 20.63 -0.25 7.72
N HIS A 121 19.99 -0.93 8.69
CA HIS A 121 20.11 -0.63 10.12
C HIS A 121 20.29 -1.88 11.02
N PRO A 122 21.17 -2.85 10.67
CA PRO A 122 21.31 -4.10 11.42
C PRO A 122 21.64 -3.87 12.91
N GLU A 123 22.36 -2.79 13.23
CA GLU A 123 22.69 -2.39 14.59
C GLU A 123 21.48 -2.01 15.44
N LYS A 124 20.33 -1.70 14.82
CA LYS A 124 19.10 -1.29 15.50
C LYS A 124 18.16 -2.45 15.82
N ILE A 125 18.44 -3.67 15.34
CA ILE A 125 17.58 -4.85 15.53
C ILE A 125 17.30 -5.12 17.02
N PHE A 126 18.35 -5.13 17.84
CA PHE A 126 18.27 -5.48 19.26
C PHE A 126 18.03 -4.28 20.19
N THR A 127 17.69 -3.12 19.62
CA THR A 127 17.25 -1.96 20.42
C THR A 127 15.81 -2.13 20.88
N THR A 128 15.39 -1.39 21.91
CA THR A 128 14.00 -1.38 22.37
C THR A 128 13.03 -1.06 21.23
N ALA A 129 13.34 -0.07 20.40
CA ALA A 129 12.54 0.27 19.22
C ALA A 129 12.45 -0.91 18.24
N GLY A 130 13.59 -1.52 17.87
CA GLY A 130 13.64 -2.68 16.96
C GLY A 130 12.85 -3.89 17.46
N LEU A 131 13.01 -4.25 18.74
CA LEU A 131 12.29 -5.36 19.36
C LEU A 131 10.78 -5.11 19.44
N LEU A 132 10.37 -3.87 19.77
CA LEU A 132 8.95 -3.48 19.75
C LEU A 132 8.40 -3.49 18.32
N THR A 133 9.17 -3.11 17.30
CA THR A 133 8.76 -3.22 15.90
C THR A 133 8.55 -4.68 15.49
N LEU A 134 9.48 -5.58 15.85
CA LEU A 134 9.34 -7.01 15.59
C LEU A 134 8.11 -7.61 16.28
N LEU A 135 7.92 -7.29 17.57
CA LEU A 135 6.77 -7.76 18.34
C LEU A 135 5.46 -7.22 17.78
N GLY A 136 5.39 -5.94 17.48
CA GLY A 136 4.23 -5.30 16.87
C GLY A 136 3.85 -5.99 15.57
N THR A 137 4.80 -6.21 14.67
CA THR A 137 4.57 -6.90 13.40
C THR A 137 4.12 -8.35 13.57
N LEU A 138 4.62 -9.08 14.57
CA LEU A 138 4.12 -10.41 14.91
C LEU A 138 2.60 -10.36 15.22
N PHE A 139 2.15 -9.38 16.00
CA PHE A 139 0.72 -9.18 16.27
C PHE A 139 -0.07 -8.79 15.02
N ILE A 140 0.52 -8.05 14.07
CA ILE A 140 -0.13 -7.78 12.77
C ILE A 140 -0.37 -9.09 12.01
N ILE A 141 0.65 -9.95 11.91
CA ILE A 141 0.55 -11.22 11.19
C ILE A 141 -0.51 -12.11 11.84
N ILE A 142 -0.53 -12.20 13.17
CA ILE A 142 -1.58 -12.94 13.90
C ILE A 142 -2.98 -12.35 13.60
N GLY A 143 -3.10 -11.02 13.61
CA GLY A 143 -4.35 -10.33 13.27
C GLY A 143 -4.84 -10.63 11.85
N LEU A 144 -3.92 -10.63 10.88
CA LEU A 144 -4.19 -10.98 9.48
C LEU A 144 -4.63 -12.44 9.33
N ILE A 145 -3.98 -13.38 10.04
CA ILE A 145 -4.38 -14.79 10.07
C ILE A 145 -5.82 -14.94 10.58
N TYR A 146 -6.17 -14.25 11.67
CA TYR A 146 -7.56 -14.26 12.15
C TYR A 146 -8.54 -13.65 11.14
N ALA A 147 -8.18 -12.54 10.50
CA ALA A 147 -9.01 -11.91 9.47
C ALA A 147 -9.23 -12.83 8.27
N PHE A 148 -8.19 -13.57 7.83
CA PHE A 148 -8.29 -14.57 6.79
C PHE A 148 -9.27 -15.68 7.15
N PHE A 149 -9.11 -16.30 8.33
CA PHE A 149 -10.03 -17.35 8.75
C PHE A 149 -11.45 -16.83 8.92
N ALA A 150 -11.63 -15.61 9.44
CA ALA A 150 -12.93 -14.96 9.52
C ALA A 150 -13.60 -14.84 8.13
N GLY A 151 -12.86 -14.37 7.13
CA GLY A 151 -13.31 -14.30 5.74
C GLY A 151 -13.62 -15.68 5.15
N LYS A 152 -12.75 -16.67 5.39
CA LYS A 152 -12.95 -18.05 4.95
C LYS A 152 -14.23 -18.66 5.51
N PHE A 153 -14.52 -18.44 6.79
CA PHE A 153 -15.76 -18.92 7.42
C PHE A 153 -17.00 -18.17 6.93
N ARG A 154 -16.89 -16.90 6.56
CA ARG A 154 -17.97 -16.12 5.95
C ARG A 154 -18.30 -16.62 4.53
N ASP A 155 -17.26 -16.84 3.71
CA ASP A 155 -17.39 -17.08 2.26
C ASP A 155 -17.12 -18.53 1.84
N GLN A 156 -17.37 -19.52 2.72
CA GLN A 156 -16.97 -20.93 2.52
C GLN A 156 -17.37 -21.53 1.17
N LYS A 157 -18.58 -21.22 0.68
CA LYS A 157 -19.09 -21.75 -0.59
C LYS A 157 -18.29 -21.23 -1.79
N ILE A 158 -17.98 -19.93 -1.79
CA ILE A 158 -17.20 -19.26 -2.84
C ILE A 158 -15.75 -19.76 -2.81
N GLN A 159 -15.19 -19.94 -1.61
CA GLN A 159 -13.81 -20.39 -1.45
C GLN A 159 -13.61 -21.82 -1.98
N LYS A 160 -14.53 -22.75 -1.67
CA LYS A 160 -14.46 -24.13 -2.19
C LYS A 160 -14.51 -24.20 -3.72
N GLN A 161 -15.29 -23.33 -4.35
CA GLN A 161 -15.39 -23.28 -5.82
C GLN A 161 -14.11 -22.76 -6.47
N LYS A 162 -13.41 -21.79 -5.85
CA LYS A 162 -12.10 -21.30 -6.33
C LYS A 162 -10.96 -22.28 -6.05
N GLU A 163 -10.96 -22.94 -4.90
CA GLU A 163 -9.95 -23.96 -4.54
C GLU A 163 -9.99 -25.17 -5.49
N ALA A 164 -11.17 -25.51 -6.04
CA ALA A 164 -11.33 -26.55 -7.05
C ALA A 164 -10.87 -26.15 -8.47
N SER A 165 -10.47 -24.90 -8.67
CA SER A 165 -9.97 -24.45 -9.97
C SER A 165 -8.51 -24.86 -10.19
N GLY A 166 -8.16 -25.31 -11.40
CA GLY A 166 -6.79 -25.73 -11.76
C GLY A 166 -5.71 -24.62 -11.70
N HIS A 167 -6.08 -23.41 -11.31
CA HIS A 167 -5.21 -22.22 -11.28
C HIS A 167 -4.84 -21.75 -9.86
N PHE A 168 -5.24 -22.49 -8.82
CA PHE A 168 -5.05 -22.08 -7.42
C PHE A 168 -3.57 -21.87 -7.04
N GLN A 169 -2.70 -22.82 -7.38
CA GLN A 169 -1.26 -22.76 -7.06
C GLN A 169 -0.59 -21.55 -7.71
N LEU A 170 -0.90 -21.29 -8.98
CA LEU A 170 -0.40 -20.11 -9.69
C LEU A 170 -0.88 -18.82 -9.03
N GLY A 171 -2.15 -18.75 -8.59
CA GLY A 171 -2.65 -17.59 -7.87
C GLY A 171 -1.96 -17.34 -6.53
N VAL A 172 -1.59 -18.40 -5.79
CA VAL A 172 -0.79 -18.28 -4.57
C VAL A 172 0.61 -17.77 -4.89
N LEU A 173 1.28 -18.31 -5.91
CA LEU A 173 2.59 -17.85 -6.35
C LEU A 173 2.57 -16.35 -6.72
N LEU A 174 1.56 -15.92 -7.50
CA LEU A 174 1.39 -14.52 -7.87
C LEU A 174 1.14 -13.61 -6.66
N ALA A 175 0.40 -14.09 -5.64
CA ALA A 175 0.20 -13.34 -4.40
C ALA A 175 1.50 -13.17 -3.59
N ILE A 176 2.36 -14.20 -3.59
CA ILE A 176 3.68 -14.13 -2.94
C ILE A 176 4.57 -13.11 -3.66
N ILE A 177 4.66 -13.19 -5.00
CA ILE A 177 5.43 -12.24 -5.81
C ILE A 177 4.93 -10.80 -5.58
N ALA A 178 3.61 -10.61 -5.57
CA ALA A 178 2.99 -9.33 -5.25
C ALA A 178 3.39 -8.82 -3.85
N GLY A 179 3.38 -9.69 -2.85
CA GLY A 179 3.75 -9.35 -1.47
C GLY A 179 5.20 -8.92 -1.32
N VAL A 180 6.12 -9.65 -1.97
CA VAL A 180 7.56 -9.33 -1.99
C VAL A 180 7.80 -7.98 -2.68
N PHE A 181 7.18 -7.74 -3.84
CA PHE A 181 7.34 -6.46 -4.55
C PHE A 181 6.64 -5.29 -3.84
N SER A 182 5.54 -5.54 -3.13
CA SER A 182 4.91 -4.54 -2.25
C SER A 182 5.81 -4.15 -1.08
N ALA A 183 6.53 -5.11 -0.49
CA ALA A 183 7.57 -4.81 0.51
C ALA A 183 8.73 -4.00 -0.09
N GLY A 184 9.06 -4.29 -1.35
CA GLY A 184 10.05 -3.54 -2.14
C GLY A 184 9.76 -2.04 -2.19
N GLN A 185 8.49 -1.62 -2.15
CA GLN A 185 8.13 -0.18 -2.13
C GLN A 185 8.78 0.56 -0.96
N ASN A 186 8.65 0.04 0.27
CA ASN A 186 9.23 0.69 1.45
C ASN A 186 10.74 0.53 1.52
N PHE A 187 11.26 -0.59 1.04
CA PHE A 187 12.69 -0.79 0.93
C PHE A 187 13.32 0.24 -0.01
N THR A 188 12.74 0.44 -1.20
CA THR A 188 13.18 1.47 -2.15
C THR A 188 13.06 2.87 -1.55
N PHE A 189 11.97 3.15 -0.81
CA PHE A 189 11.82 4.41 -0.08
C PHE A 189 12.96 4.64 0.94
N ALA A 190 13.33 3.61 1.71
CA ALA A 190 14.44 3.70 2.67
C ALA A 190 15.82 3.79 1.98
N ALA A 191 16.05 2.99 0.95
CA ALA A 191 17.32 2.90 0.24
C ALA A 191 17.64 4.14 -0.62
N THR A 192 16.68 5.02 -0.85
CA THR A 192 16.84 6.28 -1.60
C THR A 192 16.77 7.51 -0.68
N ALA A 193 16.99 7.32 0.63
CA ALA A 193 17.02 8.40 1.60
C ALA A 193 18.05 9.50 1.26
N SER A 194 19.10 9.19 0.49
CA SER A 194 20.04 10.18 -0.04
C SER A 194 19.36 11.27 -0.88
N MET A 195 18.40 10.92 -1.75
CA MET A 195 17.66 11.91 -2.56
C MET A 195 16.88 12.89 -1.67
N GLN A 196 16.31 12.38 -0.57
CA GLN A 196 15.64 13.20 0.42
C GLN A 196 16.62 14.13 1.16
N GLN A 197 17.83 13.64 1.48
CA GLN A 197 18.87 14.45 2.11
C GLN A 197 19.38 15.54 1.17
N ASP A 198 19.62 15.23 -0.11
CA ASP A 198 20.03 16.19 -1.14
C ASP A 198 18.97 17.29 -1.34
N ALA A 199 17.69 16.92 -1.31
CA ALA A 199 16.58 17.87 -1.36
C ALA A 199 16.63 18.83 -0.15
N LEU A 200 16.80 18.29 1.07
CA LEU A 200 16.90 19.10 2.29
C LEU A 200 18.13 20.03 2.26
N ALA A 201 19.29 19.52 1.80
CA ALA A 201 20.52 20.29 1.66
C ALA A 201 20.39 21.43 0.62
N SER A 202 19.53 21.26 -0.38
CA SER A 202 19.20 22.28 -1.38
C SER A 202 18.16 23.31 -0.91
N GLY A 203 17.78 23.30 0.37
CA GLY A 203 16.80 24.23 0.95
C GLY A 203 15.33 23.89 0.65
N ILE A 204 15.05 22.71 0.09
CA ILE A 204 13.68 22.28 -0.18
C ILE A 204 12.97 21.98 1.15
N ASN A 205 11.73 22.43 1.27
CA ASN A 205 10.94 22.23 2.48
C ASN A 205 10.80 20.74 2.83
N THR A 206 10.71 20.44 4.12
CA THR A 206 10.69 19.05 4.63
C THR A 206 9.57 18.17 4.06
N PHE A 207 8.42 18.74 3.67
CA PHE A 207 7.31 17.96 3.13
C PHE A 207 7.57 17.53 1.68
N SER A 208 8.08 18.44 0.85
CA SER A 208 8.47 18.12 -0.52
C SER A 208 9.69 17.21 -0.58
N ALA A 209 10.70 17.45 0.27
CA ALA A 209 11.88 16.60 0.36
C ALA A 209 11.53 15.14 0.72
N ALA A 210 10.61 14.91 1.67
CA ALA A 210 10.15 13.57 2.04
C ALA A 210 9.45 12.82 0.88
N ASN A 211 8.96 13.55 -0.12
CA ASN A 211 8.15 13.04 -1.20
C ASN A 211 8.86 12.99 -2.55
N VAL A 212 10.14 13.35 -2.59
CA VAL A 212 10.90 13.56 -3.83
C VAL A 212 11.00 12.30 -4.69
N ILE A 213 10.98 11.11 -4.09
CA ILE A 213 11.09 9.81 -4.77
C ILE A 213 9.83 9.44 -5.57
N TRP A 214 8.64 9.84 -5.11
CA TRP A 214 7.40 9.24 -5.60
C TRP A 214 7.12 9.48 -7.08
N PRO A 215 7.41 10.66 -7.68
CA PRO A 215 7.16 10.86 -9.11
C PRO A 215 7.93 9.91 -10.01
N GLY A 216 9.24 9.73 -9.78
CA GLY A 216 10.06 8.78 -10.52
C GLY A 216 9.68 7.32 -10.25
N PHE A 217 9.51 6.95 -8.98
CA PHE A 217 9.10 5.59 -8.59
C PHE A 217 7.75 5.19 -9.21
N LEU A 218 6.75 6.06 -9.11
CA LEU A 218 5.39 5.75 -9.57
C LEU A 218 5.25 5.84 -11.09
N LEU A 219 6.01 6.69 -11.77
CA LEU A 219 6.13 6.66 -13.23
C LEU A 219 6.63 5.28 -13.68
N ALA A 220 7.67 4.76 -13.05
CA ALA A 220 8.19 3.44 -13.34
C ALA A 220 7.17 2.34 -13.03
N SER A 221 6.43 2.43 -11.92
CA SER A 221 5.34 1.51 -11.58
C SER A 221 4.17 1.54 -12.56
N PHE A 222 3.88 2.71 -13.13
CA PHE A 222 2.79 2.88 -14.09
C PHE A 222 3.01 2.06 -15.35
N LEU A 223 4.26 1.92 -15.83
CA LEU A 223 4.56 1.27 -17.10
C LEU A 223 4.04 -0.19 -17.20
N PRO A 224 4.52 -1.16 -16.38
CA PRO A 224 4.05 -2.54 -16.48
C PRO A 224 2.56 -2.66 -16.12
N TYR A 225 2.08 -1.84 -15.19
CA TYR A 225 0.68 -1.87 -14.77
C TYR A 225 -0.27 -1.41 -15.87
N ALA A 226 0.01 -0.27 -16.50
CA ALA A 226 -0.79 0.29 -17.58
C ALA A 226 -0.75 -0.62 -18.82
N VAL A 227 0.43 -1.14 -19.18
CA VAL A 227 0.57 -2.10 -20.29
C VAL A 227 -0.33 -3.31 -20.06
N TYR A 228 -0.31 -3.90 -18.87
CA TYR A 228 -1.17 -5.04 -18.55
C TYR A 228 -2.66 -4.68 -18.61
N MET A 229 -3.07 -3.54 -18.03
CA MET A 229 -4.48 -3.12 -18.07
C MET A 229 -4.97 -2.81 -19.49
N ILE A 230 -4.11 -2.24 -20.35
CA ILE A 230 -4.40 -2.03 -21.77
C ILE A 230 -4.55 -3.37 -22.50
N ILE A 231 -3.68 -4.34 -22.24
CA ILE A 231 -3.81 -5.70 -22.79
C ILE A 231 -5.15 -6.31 -22.36
N LEU A 232 -5.53 -6.16 -21.08
CA LEU A 232 -6.82 -6.63 -20.57
C LEU A 232 -7.99 -5.94 -21.28
N HIS A 233 -7.89 -4.62 -21.49
CA HIS A 233 -8.90 -3.86 -22.23
C HIS A 233 -9.12 -4.38 -23.64
N ILE A 234 -8.04 -4.68 -24.37
CA ILE A 234 -8.09 -5.22 -25.72
C ILE A 234 -8.72 -6.61 -25.70
N ARG A 235 -8.23 -7.51 -24.82
CA ARG A 235 -8.72 -8.90 -24.72
C ARG A 235 -10.20 -8.98 -24.33
N HIS A 236 -10.63 -8.11 -23.42
CA HIS A 236 -12.01 -8.08 -22.94
C HIS A 236 -12.92 -7.15 -23.75
N GLN A 237 -12.38 -6.45 -24.76
CA GLN A 237 -13.09 -5.44 -25.55
C GLN A 237 -13.79 -4.37 -24.70
N SER A 238 -13.20 -4.00 -23.56
CA SER A 238 -13.87 -3.20 -22.54
C SER A 238 -13.72 -1.69 -22.70
N PHE A 239 -13.02 -1.24 -23.75
CA PHE A 239 -13.04 0.18 -24.15
C PHE A 239 -14.46 0.68 -24.43
N VAL A 240 -15.37 -0.19 -24.89
CA VAL A 240 -16.79 0.13 -25.10
C VAL A 240 -17.52 0.59 -23.84
N ASN A 241 -16.98 0.28 -22.65
CA ASN A 241 -17.57 0.70 -21.38
C ASN A 241 -17.31 2.18 -21.06
N TYR A 242 -16.35 2.82 -21.74
CA TYR A 242 -16.07 4.25 -21.67
C TYR A 242 -17.05 5.07 -22.50
N LYS A 243 -18.35 4.89 -22.25
CA LYS A 243 -19.39 5.76 -22.80
C LYS A 243 -19.29 7.15 -22.13
N PRO A 244 -19.61 8.26 -22.82
CA PRO A 244 -19.53 9.61 -22.26
C PRO A 244 -20.22 9.74 -20.90
N VAL A 245 -21.41 9.18 -20.76
CA VAL A 245 -22.18 9.17 -19.50
C VAL A 245 -21.45 8.45 -18.36
N HIS A 246 -20.73 7.37 -18.66
CA HIS A 246 -19.97 6.62 -17.66
C HIS A 246 -18.66 7.31 -17.30
N ILE A 247 -17.99 7.93 -18.28
CA ILE A 247 -16.77 8.73 -18.04
C ILE A 247 -17.08 9.86 -17.06
N ILE A 248 -18.07 10.70 -17.37
CA ILE A 248 -18.43 11.85 -16.53
C ILE A 248 -18.81 11.39 -15.12
N ARG A 249 -19.50 10.25 -14.99
CA ARG A 249 -19.96 9.74 -13.70
C ARG A 249 -18.87 9.05 -12.88
N TYR A 250 -17.97 8.30 -13.51
CA TYR A 250 -17.03 7.40 -12.81
C TYR A 250 -15.60 7.93 -12.75
N THR A 251 -15.17 8.79 -13.68
CA THR A 251 -13.84 9.42 -13.62
C THR A 251 -13.63 10.21 -12.32
N PRO A 252 -14.60 11.01 -11.82
CA PRO A 252 -14.43 11.67 -10.51
C PRO A 252 -14.22 10.68 -9.36
N LEU A 253 -14.83 9.49 -9.41
CA LEU A 253 -14.62 8.45 -8.40
C LEU A 253 -13.21 7.86 -8.50
N ALA A 254 -12.70 7.61 -9.71
CA ALA A 254 -11.34 7.15 -9.93
C ALA A 254 -10.29 8.20 -9.51
N ILE A 255 -10.59 9.49 -9.75
CA ILE A 255 -9.80 10.62 -9.24
C ILE A 255 -9.74 10.59 -7.72
N ILE A 256 -10.89 10.44 -7.03
CA ILE A 256 -10.93 10.33 -5.56
C ILE A 256 -10.11 9.14 -5.06
N MET A 257 -10.19 7.99 -5.73
CA MET A 257 -9.36 6.82 -5.42
C MET A 257 -7.87 7.17 -5.50
N GLY A 258 -7.46 7.84 -6.58
CA GLY A 258 -6.07 8.25 -6.78
C GLY A 258 -5.60 9.30 -5.77
N VAL A 259 -6.45 10.27 -5.42
CA VAL A 259 -6.17 11.26 -4.38
C VAL A 259 -5.95 10.56 -3.06
N PHE A 260 -6.87 9.70 -2.63
CA PHE A 260 -6.76 9.01 -1.33
C PHE A 260 -5.51 8.15 -1.25
N TRP A 261 -5.18 7.42 -2.32
CA TRP A 261 -4.00 6.58 -2.33
C TRP A 261 -2.71 7.41 -2.35
N TYR A 262 -2.55 8.36 -3.28
CA TYR A 262 -1.31 9.12 -3.38
C TYR A 262 -1.12 10.06 -2.18
N PHE A 263 -2.18 10.74 -1.74
CA PHE A 263 -2.12 11.61 -0.56
C PHE A 263 -1.73 10.84 0.70
N SER A 264 -2.14 9.58 0.82
CA SER A 264 -1.68 8.75 1.93
C SER A 264 -0.17 8.52 1.94
N LEU A 265 0.45 8.32 0.76
CA LEU A 265 1.91 8.19 0.65
C LEU A 265 2.60 9.50 1.04
N MET A 266 2.00 10.63 0.66
CA MET A 266 2.55 11.94 1.01
C MET A 266 2.61 12.17 2.51
N ILE A 267 1.52 11.82 3.20
CA ILE A 267 1.46 11.91 4.65
C ILE A 267 2.36 10.88 5.32
N TYR A 268 2.41 9.65 4.81
CA TYR A 268 3.29 8.60 5.29
C TYR A 268 4.75 9.04 5.25
N SER A 269 5.20 9.58 4.11
CA SER A 269 6.57 10.08 3.93
C SER A 269 6.91 11.18 4.93
N LYS A 270 5.99 12.11 5.17
CA LYS A 270 6.16 13.15 6.19
C LYS A 270 6.28 12.55 7.59
N ALA A 271 5.44 11.57 7.93
CA ALA A 271 5.49 10.90 9.22
C ALA A 271 6.80 10.14 9.42
N SER A 272 7.27 9.42 8.39
CA SER A 272 8.55 8.72 8.38
C SER A 272 9.71 9.68 8.62
N LEU A 273 9.74 10.81 7.91
CA LEU A 273 10.78 11.84 8.12
C LEU A 273 10.75 12.41 9.54
N MET A 274 9.56 12.61 10.12
CA MET A 274 9.44 13.11 11.50
C MET A 274 9.90 12.10 12.55
N ILE A 275 9.79 10.81 12.25
CA ILE A 275 10.31 9.75 13.12
C ILE A 275 11.84 9.72 13.06
N GLY A 276 12.45 9.97 11.91
CA GLY A 276 13.89 10.09 11.75
C GLY A 276 14.50 8.88 11.06
N THR A 277 15.67 8.42 11.53
CA THR A 277 16.47 7.39 10.85
C THR A 277 15.73 6.05 10.75
N LEU A 278 15.01 5.66 11.81
CA LEU A 278 14.15 4.47 11.80
C LEU A 278 12.75 4.70 11.24
N GLY A 279 12.51 5.85 10.59
CA GLY A 279 11.21 6.22 10.02
C GLY A 279 10.59 5.11 9.18
N PRO A 280 11.25 4.62 8.11
CA PRO A 280 10.69 3.55 7.27
C PRO A 280 10.52 2.21 8.00
N VAL A 281 11.29 1.98 9.08
CA VAL A 281 11.23 0.75 9.87
C VAL A 281 10.01 0.76 10.80
N ILE A 282 9.75 1.88 11.48
CA ILE A 282 8.69 1.95 12.50
C ILE A 282 7.37 2.44 11.90
N ALA A 283 7.41 3.42 10.98
CA ALA A 283 6.21 4.01 10.39
C ALA A 283 5.47 3.03 9.47
N TRP A 284 6.19 2.17 8.74
CA TRP A 284 5.59 1.25 7.78
C TRP A 284 4.60 0.25 8.40
N PRO A 285 4.95 -0.51 9.45
CA PRO A 285 4.00 -1.41 10.07
C PRO A 285 2.84 -0.66 10.74
N LEU A 286 3.05 0.54 11.30
CA LEU A 286 1.97 1.39 11.81
C LEU A 286 1.00 1.80 10.70
N PHE A 287 1.54 2.21 9.55
CA PHE A 287 0.77 2.59 8.36
C PHE A 287 -0.05 1.40 7.85
N MET A 288 0.55 0.22 7.75
CA MET A 288 -0.11 -1.02 7.34
C MET A 288 -1.24 -1.43 8.30
N VAL A 289 -1.03 -1.36 9.62
CA VAL A 289 -2.10 -1.62 10.60
C VAL A 289 -3.28 -0.69 10.38
N MET A 290 -3.01 0.60 10.20
CA MET A 290 -4.06 1.60 10.00
C MET A 290 -4.80 1.43 8.67
N ILE A 291 -4.11 0.99 7.62
CA ILE A 291 -4.75 0.54 6.35
C ILE A 291 -5.75 -0.58 6.64
N ILE A 292 -5.29 -1.64 7.33
CA ILE A 292 -6.11 -2.83 7.58
C ILE A 292 -7.31 -2.50 8.48
N LEU A 293 -7.11 -1.70 9.53
CA LEU A 293 -8.19 -1.26 10.42
C LEU A 293 -9.22 -0.41 9.68
N SER A 294 -8.79 0.52 8.84
CA SER A 294 -9.68 1.39 8.06
C SER A 294 -10.46 0.61 7.01
N ALA A 295 -9.82 -0.32 6.30
CA ALA A 295 -10.50 -1.22 5.37
C ALA A 295 -11.54 -2.11 6.08
N ASN A 296 -11.22 -2.62 7.28
CA ASN A 296 -12.15 -3.40 8.10
C ASN A 296 -13.36 -2.57 8.57
N PHE A 297 -13.14 -1.30 8.93
CA PHE A 297 -14.21 -0.36 9.27
C PHE A 297 -15.17 -0.19 8.08
N TRP A 298 -14.66 0.06 6.88
CA TRP A 298 -15.51 0.21 5.69
C TRP A 298 -16.24 -1.08 5.29
N SER A 299 -15.58 -2.24 5.44
CA SER A 299 -16.20 -3.55 5.20
C SER A 299 -17.36 -3.81 6.18
N PHE A 300 -17.21 -3.40 7.44
CA PHE A 300 -18.31 -3.44 8.42
C PHE A 300 -19.44 -2.48 8.04
N GLN A 301 -19.12 -1.23 7.73
CA GLN A 301 -20.11 -0.19 7.39
C GLN A 301 -20.92 -0.54 6.14
N SER A 302 -20.29 -1.19 5.15
CA SER A 302 -21.00 -1.65 3.95
C SER A 302 -21.91 -2.86 4.17
N GLY A 303 -21.98 -3.39 5.38
CA GLY A 303 -22.88 -4.49 5.74
C GLY A 303 -22.40 -5.87 5.28
N GLU A 304 -21.13 -6.02 4.84
CA GLU A 304 -20.59 -7.29 4.35
C GLU A 304 -20.56 -8.40 5.41
N TRP A 305 -20.76 -8.04 6.69
CA TRP A 305 -20.71 -8.96 7.82
C TRP A 305 -22.09 -9.26 8.43
N ARG A 306 -23.18 -8.73 7.87
CA ARG A 306 -24.53 -8.92 8.42
C ARG A 306 -24.98 -10.39 8.40
N GLU A 307 -24.60 -11.12 7.37
CA GLU A 307 -24.92 -12.54 7.19
C GLU A 307 -23.79 -13.47 7.69
N ALA A 308 -22.74 -12.91 8.32
CA ALA A 308 -21.63 -13.70 8.80
C ALA A 308 -22.04 -14.54 10.02
N GLY A 309 -21.77 -15.85 9.99
CA GLY A 309 -22.01 -16.72 11.13
C GLY A 309 -21.21 -16.30 12.38
N LYS A 310 -21.69 -16.67 13.57
CA LYS A 310 -21.09 -16.31 14.86
C LYS A 310 -19.57 -16.58 14.91
N ARG A 311 -19.11 -17.71 14.37
CA ARG A 311 -17.69 -18.08 14.35
C ARG A 311 -16.83 -17.10 13.52
N ALA A 312 -17.30 -16.70 12.33
CA ALA A 312 -16.62 -15.73 11.49
C ALA A 312 -16.52 -14.36 12.17
N TYR A 313 -17.61 -13.95 12.83
CA TYR A 313 -17.66 -12.68 13.56
C TYR A 313 -16.68 -12.62 14.75
N HIS A 314 -16.60 -13.69 15.56
CA HIS A 314 -15.65 -13.74 16.68
C HIS A 314 -14.18 -13.73 16.21
N LEU A 315 -13.86 -14.43 15.12
CA LEU A 315 -12.51 -14.39 14.55
C LEU A 315 -12.15 -13.00 14.03
N LYS A 316 -13.10 -12.29 13.41
CA LYS A 316 -12.90 -10.90 12.99
C LYS A 316 -12.56 -10.01 14.19
N ILE A 317 -13.32 -10.10 15.29
CA ILE A 317 -13.07 -9.30 16.51
C ILE A 317 -11.67 -9.59 17.07
N ARG A 318 -11.28 -10.87 17.16
CA ARG A 318 -9.93 -11.26 17.61
C ARG A 318 -8.85 -10.67 16.71
N GLY A 319 -9.05 -10.70 15.38
CA GLY A 319 -8.14 -10.08 14.43
C GLY A 319 -7.99 -8.58 14.65
N VAL A 320 -9.10 -7.85 14.80
CA VAL A 320 -9.09 -6.40 15.09
C VAL A 320 -8.40 -6.12 16.42
N PHE A 321 -8.68 -6.90 17.46
CA PHE A 321 -8.03 -6.76 18.75
C PHE A 321 -6.50 -6.92 18.66
N CYS A 322 -6.02 -7.94 17.94
CA CYS A 322 -4.58 -8.13 17.68
C CYS A 322 -3.96 -6.94 16.92
N LEU A 323 -4.67 -6.38 15.94
CA LEU A 323 -4.21 -5.21 15.19
C LEU A 323 -4.14 -3.95 16.07
N VAL A 324 -5.10 -3.74 16.97
CA VAL A 324 -5.06 -2.63 17.93
C VAL A 324 -3.90 -2.79 18.91
N LEU A 325 -3.65 -4.01 19.41
CA LEU A 325 -2.47 -4.29 20.24
C LEU A 325 -1.16 -4.04 19.47
N ALA A 326 -1.07 -4.50 18.22
CA ALA A 326 0.08 -4.21 17.36
C ALA A 326 0.32 -2.71 17.23
N PHE A 327 -0.75 -1.93 16.99
CA PHE A 327 -0.65 -0.48 16.90
C PHE A 327 -0.08 0.15 18.17
N ILE A 328 -0.59 -0.25 19.36
CA ILE A 328 -0.12 0.27 20.65
C ILE A 328 1.37 -0.05 20.86
N ILE A 329 1.78 -1.30 20.61
CA ILE A 329 3.17 -1.75 20.75
C ILE A 329 4.10 -0.93 19.84
N LEU A 330 3.71 -0.76 18.58
CA LEU A 330 4.49 0.02 17.61
C LEU A 330 4.55 1.51 17.97
N ALA A 331 3.44 2.08 18.45
CA ALA A 331 3.38 3.47 18.87
C ALA A 331 4.28 3.77 20.08
N ILE A 332 4.39 2.82 21.02
CA ILE A 332 5.38 2.89 22.10
C ILE A 332 6.79 2.83 21.51
N GLY A 333 7.03 1.97 20.53
CA GLY A 333 8.30 1.86 19.82
C GLY A 333 8.79 3.18 19.19
N VAL A 334 7.88 4.01 18.67
CA VAL A 334 8.22 5.36 18.17
C VAL A 334 8.82 6.25 19.27
N GLY A 335 8.35 6.11 20.50
CA GLY A 335 8.85 6.90 21.65
C GLY A 335 10.21 6.43 22.19
N CYS A 336 10.70 5.26 21.76
CA CYS A 336 11.93 4.64 22.25
C CYS A 336 13.12 4.73 21.27
N HIS A 337 12.97 5.45 20.15
CA HIS A 337 14.00 5.60 19.11
C HIS A 337 14.94 6.78 19.37
#